data_AF-A0A0D6LF40-F1
#
_entry.id   AF-A0A0D6LF40-F1
#
_cell.length_a   1.000
_cell.length_b   1.000
_cell.length_c   1.000
_cell.angle_alpha   90.00
_cell.angle_beta   90.00
_cell.angle_gamma   90.00
#
_symmetry.space_group_name_H-M   'P 1'
#
loop_
_entity.id
_entity.type
_entity.pdbx_description
1 polymer ?
#
loop_
_entity_poly.entity_id
_entity_poly.type
_entity_poly.pdbx_seq_one_letter_code
_entity_poly.pdbx_strand_id
1 'polypeptide(L)'
;MIPIRAACSLSPDLLVVDNVLAALVILFTSVHYLYYCRAVKFVGPFVLMVYTIIATDIRRFLMIYAFYLVFLSCERAEQDQLPSATDQDRFQNVIQNPAEAFIRTFILTIGEFTVLYRNLAMCPAKVMVWIGKAVFLIFELGVSILQFNLLIAMMTRTYETIFRTRKEYKRQWAQVILMLELSLAPKDRLMYLLQYSRPTGTNKKLRSLVVNKNVYQDKTPEQIAQAKEEKAKKVIEERKTLLKRRLKDMEIREGVRPHTSRSPRLQTGYLKIKEN
;
A
#
# COMPACT_ATOMS: atom_id res chain seq x y z
N MET A 1 23.41 -21.73 11.07
CA MET A 1 23.05 -22.09 12.46
C MET A 1 23.69 -23.42 12.87
N ILE A 2 23.38 -24.56 12.24
CA ILE A 2 23.94 -25.87 12.61
C ILE A 2 25.48 -25.97 12.50
N PRO A 3 26.16 -25.44 11.45
CA PRO A 3 27.62 -25.55 11.36
C PRO A 3 28.38 -24.59 12.29
N ILE A 4 27.76 -23.50 12.75
CA ILE A 4 28.41 -22.47 13.60
C ILE A 4 28.41 -22.91 15.07
N ARG A 5 27.34 -23.57 15.52
CA ARG A 5 27.28 -24.19 16.86
C ARG A 5 28.29 -25.31 17.06
N ALA A 6 28.62 -26.05 16.02
CA ALA A 6 29.63 -27.11 16.10
C ALA A 6 31.06 -26.56 16.29
N ALA A 7 31.31 -25.32 15.87
CA ALA A 7 32.61 -24.66 15.99
C ALA A 7 32.81 -23.93 17.33
N CYS A 8 31.80 -23.90 18.22
CA CYS A 8 31.86 -23.23 19.52
C CYS A 8 32.90 -23.80 20.50
N SER A 9 33.56 -24.92 20.18
CA SER A 9 34.68 -25.46 20.97
C SER A 9 36.04 -24.85 20.61
N LEU A 10 36.12 -24.07 19.51
CA LEU A 10 37.40 -23.60 18.97
C LEU A 10 37.87 -22.25 19.55
N SER A 11 36.96 -21.33 19.91
CA SER A 11 37.31 -20.06 20.57
C SER A 11 36.11 -19.37 21.27
N PRO A 12 36.35 -18.64 22.37
CA PRO A 12 35.30 -17.89 23.09
C PRO A 12 34.70 -16.75 22.25
N ASP A 13 35.46 -16.16 21.33
CA ASP A 13 34.97 -15.09 20.44
C ASP A 13 33.89 -15.58 19.47
N LEU A 14 33.96 -16.85 19.04
CA LEU A 14 32.98 -17.42 18.12
C LEU A 14 31.60 -17.60 18.79
N LEU A 15 31.57 -17.82 20.10
CA LEU A 15 30.32 -17.87 20.87
C LEU A 15 29.61 -16.52 20.89
N VAL A 16 30.37 -15.43 21.05
CA VAL A 16 29.83 -14.05 21.00
C VAL A 16 29.27 -13.77 19.61
N VAL A 17 30.00 -14.14 18.55
CA VAL A 17 29.54 -13.98 17.17
C VAL A 17 28.27 -14.79 16.88
N ASP A 18 28.16 -16.03 17.34
CA ASP A 18 26.93 -16.85 17.15
C ASP A 18 25.73 -16.23 17.87
N ASN A 19 25.91 -15.71 19.09
CA ASN A 19 24.85 -15.02 19.83
C ASN A 19 24.39 -13.74 19.12
N VAL A 20 25.31 -12.94 18.58
CA VAL A 20 24.98 -11.74 17.78
C VAL A 20 24.26 -12.13 16.50
N LEU A 21 24.74 -13.16 15.81
CA LEU A 21 24.14 -13.62 14.55
C LEU A 21 22.75 -14.23 14.80
N ALA A 22 22.55 -14.94 15.90
CA ALA A 22 21.25 -15.43 16.32
C ALA A 22 20.28 -14.30 16.67
N ALA A 23 20.74 -13.28 17.39
CA ALA A 23 19.94 -12.08 17.65
C ALA A 23 19.52 -11.37 16.35
N LEU A 24 20.44 -11.23 15.39
CA LEU A 24 20.15 -10.66 14.07
C LEU A 24 19.14 -11.50 13.29
N VAL A 25 19.28 -12.83 13.29
CA VAL A 25 18.32 -13.73 12.62
C VAL A 25 16.93 -13.60 13.23
N ILE A 26 16.80 -13.54 14.56
CA ILE A 26 15.51 -13.34 15.23
C ILE A 26 14.90 -12.00 14.79
N LEU A 27 15.70 -10.94 14.77
CA LEU A 27 15.27 -9.60 14.35
C LEU A 27 14.82 -9.58 12.88
N PHE A 28 15.61 -10.11 11.94
CA PHE A 28 15.21 -10.17 10.53
C PHE A 28 14.00 -11.08 10.28
N THR A 29 13.87 -12.18 11.03
CA THR A 29 12.71 -13.07 10.91
C THR A 29 11.44 -12.36 11.39
N SER A 30 11.50 -11.57 12.46
CA SER A 30 10.38 -10.74 12.92
C SER A 30 9.91 -9.73 11.86
N VAL A 31 10.85 -9.12 11.13
CA VAL A 31 10.53 -8.22 10.00
C VAL A 31 9.90 -9.02 8.85
N HIS A 32 10.36 -10.24 8.61
CA HIS A 32 9.78 -11.13 7.60
C HIS A 32 8.35 -11.55 7.95
N TYR A 33 8.01 -11.72 9.24
CA TYR A 33 6.62 -11.96 9.65
C TYR A 33 5.68 -10.80 9.32
N LEU A 34 6.15 -9.56 9.41
CA LEU A 34 5.36 -8.39 9.01
C LEU A 34 4.95 -8.46 7.53
N TYR A 35 5.77 -9.06 6.66
CA TYR A 35 5.40 -9.26 5.25
C TYR A 35 4.12 -10.09 5.10
N TYR A 36 3.95 -11.15 5.89
CA TYR A 36 2.73 -11.97 5.85
C TYR A 36 1.51 -11.24 6.42
N CYS A 37 1.72 -10.37 7.42
CA CYS A 37 0.66 -9.52 7.99
C CYS A 37 0.05 -8.53 6.96
N ARG A 38 0.73 -8.30 5.82
CA ARG A 38 0.19 -7.53 4.68
C ARG A 38 -1.14 -8.10 4.15
N ALA A 39 -1.33 -9.42 4.24
CA ALA A 39 -2.53 -10.09 3.74
C ALA A 39 -3.79 -9.80 4.60
N VAL A 40 -3.64 -9.18 5.77
CA VAL A 40 -4.74 -8.95 6.72
C VAL A 40 -5.43 -7.61 6.44
N LYS A 41 -6.76 -7.64 6.38
CA LYS A 41 -7.66 -6.54 5.99
C LYS A 41 -7.49 -5.24 6.79
N PHE A 42 -7.22 -5.40 8.08
CA PHE A 42 -7.07 -4.30 9.03
C PHE A 42 -5.61 -3.86 9.19
N VAL A 43 -4.67 -4.80 9.14
CA VAL A 43 -3.24 -4.58 9.49
C VAL A 43 -2.36 -4.31 8.26
N GLY A 44 -2.76 -4.76 7.07
CA GLY A 44 -1.96 -4.64 5.86
C GLY A 44 -1.60 -3.21 5.43
N PRO A 45 -2.52 -2.24 5.48
CA PRO A 45 -2.19 -0.84 5.22
C PRO A 45 -1.18 -0.28 6.22
N PHE A 46 -1.32 -0.60 7.50
CA PHE A 46 -0.39 -0.20 8.55
C PHE A 46 1.01 -0.78 8.30
N VAL A 47 1.11 -2.07 7.95
CA VAL A 47 2.38 -2.71 7.58
C VAL A 47 3.03 -2.05 6.38
N LEU A 48 2.27 -1.73 5.33
CA LEU A 48 2.82 -0.99 4.19
C LEU A 48 3.36 0.38 4.59
N MET A 49 2.67 1.07 5.50
CA MET A 49 3.13 2.36 5.97
C MET A 49 4.46 2.25 6.70
N VAL A 50 4.56 1.28 7.62
CA VAL A 50 5.80 0.94 8.34
C VAL A 50 6.92 0.57 7.36
N TYR A 51 6.65 -0.25 6.34
CA TYR A 51 7.65 -0.64 5.35
C TYR A 51 8.18 0.57 4.56
N THR A 52 7.32 1.51 4.18
CA THR A 52 7.75 2.74 3.50
C THR A 52 8.56 3.68 4.39
N ILE A 53 8.29 3.68 5.71
CA ILE A 53 9.10 4.42 6.69
C ILE A 53 10.47 3.76 6.82
N ILE A 54 10.52 2.44 7.07
CA ILE A 54 11.77 1.67 7.20
C ILE A 54 12.64 1.80 5.94
N ALA A 55 12.06 1.62 4.74
CA ALA A 55 12.81 1.74 3.49
C ALA A 55 13.36 3.16 3.24
N THR A 56 12.67 4.17 3.75
CA THR A 56 13.12 5.57 3.67
C THR A 56 14.24 5.84 4.67
N ASP A 57 14.12 5.32 5.88
CA ASP A 57 15.16 5.45 6.91
C ASP A 57 16.43 4.67 6.55
N ILE A 58 16.33 3.47 5.97
CA ILE A 58 17.50 2.70 5.50
C ILE A 58 18.28 3.48 4.43
N ARG A 59 17.60 4.16 3.49
CA ARG A 59 18.28 5.02 2.52
C ARG A 59 19.00 6.19 3.20
N ARG A 60 18.44 6.74 4.28
CA ARG A 60 19.12 7.77 5.09
C ARG A 60 20.37 7.20 5.76
N PHE A 61 20.28 6.02 6.37
CA PHE A 61 21.45 5.34 6.96
C PHE A 61 22.56 5.07 5.95
N LEU A 62 22.19 4.67 4.72
CA LEU A 62 23.15 4.49 3.62
C LEU A 62 23.84 5.81 3.24
N MET A 63 23.09 6.92 3.21
CA MET A 63 23.67 8.25 2.97
C MET A 63 24.64 8.67 4.09
N ILE A 64 24.31 8.42 5.37
CA ILE A 64 25.21 8.69 6.51
C ILE A 64 26.52 7.90 6.39
N TYR A 65 26.42 6.63 5.99
CA TYR A 65 27.59 5.78 5.77
C TYR A 65 28.46 6.31 4.63
N ALA A 66 27.86 6.87 3.57
CA ALA A 66 28.60 7.51 2.50
C ALA A 66 29.41 8.74 3.00
N PHE A 67 28.90 9.53 3.96
CA PHE A 67 29.69 10.61 4.58
C PHE A 67 30.92 10.08 5.30
N TYR A 68 30.72 9.06 6.13
CA TYR A 68 31.81 8.41 6.84
C TYR A 68 32.90 7.95 5.86
N LEU A 69 32.52 7.34 4.73
CA LEU A 69 33.46 6.92 3.70
C LEU A 69 34.20 8.11 3.03
N VAL A 70 33.55 9.26 2.84
CA VAL A 70 34.19 10.46 2.30
C VAL A 70 35.25 11.00 3.27
N PHE A 71 34.94 11.09 4.57
CA PHE A 71 35.91 11.54 5.59
C PHE A 71 37.09 10.57 5.74
N LEU A 72 36.82 9.26 5.71
CA LEU A 72 37.87 8.23 5.69
C LEU A 72 38.75 8.32 4.43
N SER A 73 38.14 8.63 3.28
CA SER A 73 38.88 8.82 2.02
C SER A 73 39.76 10.07 2.06
N CYS A 74 39.34 11.14 2.73
CA CYS A 74 40.13 12.35 2.91
C CYS A 74 41.33 12.13 3.83
N GLU A 75 41.16 11.43 4.95
CA GLU A 75 42.27 11.05 5.84
C GLU A 75 43.32 10.21 5.11
N ARG A 76 42.87 9.23 4.32
CA ARG A 76 43.78 8.41 3.51
C ARG A 76 44.52 9.22 2.46
N ALA A 77 43.85 10.15 1.78
CA ALA A 77 44.46 10.99 0.75
C ALA A 77 45.48 11.99 1.32
N GLU A 78 45.28 12.46 2.56
CA GLU A 78 46.23 13.31 3.26
C GLU A 78 47.49 12.52 3.67
N GLN A 79 47.31 11.33 4.24
CA GLN A 79 48.41 10.44 4.65
C GLN A 79 49.34 10.09 3.47
N ASP A 80 48.79 9.95 2.25
CA ASP A 80 49.57 9.70 1.03
C ASP A 80 50.30 10.94 0.49
N GLN A 81 49.79 12.16 0.73
CA GLN A 81 50.37 13.41 0.21
C GLN A 81 51.38 14.07 1.15
N LEU A 82 51.25 13.88 2.47
CA LEU A 82 52.09 14.56 3.47
C LEU A 82 52.57 13.60 4.57
N PRO A 83 53.52 12.69 4.27
CA PRO A 83 53.97 11.66 5.23
C PRO A 83 54.73 12.22 6.45
N SER A 84 55.17 13.48 6.44
CA SER A 84 56.02 14.10 7.47
C SER A 84 55.41 15.32 8.17
N ALA A 85 54.09 15.50 8.12
CA ALA A 85 53.42 16.60 8.83
C ALA A 85 53.40 16.35 10.35
N THR A 86 53.88 17.33 11.11
CA THR A 86 53.75 17.41 12.57
C THR A 86 52.26 17.42 12.96
N ASP A 87 51.93 16.80 14.10
CA ASP A 87 50.57 16.54 14.61
C ASP A 87 49.60 17.75 14.65
N GLN A 88 50.12 18.99 14.52
CA GLN A 88 49.34 20.23 14.50
C GLN A 88 48.71 20.58 13.15
N ASP A 89 49.25 20.10 12.03
CA ASP A 89 48.74 20.40 10.68
C ASP A 89 47.99 19.22 10.03
N ARG A 90 47.86 18.10 10.75
CA ARG A 90 47.13 16.93 10.27
C ARG A 90 45.63 17.19 10.25
N PHE A 91 44.96 16.72 9.21
CA PHE A 91 43.50 16.69 9.10
C PHE A 91 42.96 15.81 10.22
N GLN A 92 42.49 16.45 11.28
CA GLN A 92 41.93 15.72 12.40
C GLN A 92 40.59 15.15 11.98
N ASN A 93 40.58 13.83 11.76
CA ASN A 93 39.40 13.18 11.23
C ASN A 93 38.27 13.30 12.26
N VAL A 94 37.28 14.12 11.92
CA VAL A 94 36.18 14.50 12.81
C VAL A 94 35.23 13.32 13.04
N ILE A 95 35.29 12.30 12.19
CA ILE A 95 34.46 11.10 12.27
C ILE A 95 35.37 9.87 12.27
N GLN A 96 35.86 9.47 13.44
CA GLN A 96 36.76 8.32 13.56
C GLN A 96 35.99 7.00 13.64
N ASN A 97 34.81 7.03 14.26
CA ASN A 97 33.99 5.84 14.47
C ASN A 97 32.62 5.94 13.79
N PRO A 98 32.06 4.83 13.27
CA PRO A 98 30.72 4.82 12.69
C PRO A 98 29.62 5.19 13.70
N ALA A 99 29.83 4.90 14.99
CA ALA A 99 28.94 5.34 16.06
C ALA A 99 29.02 6.86 16.31
N GLU A 100 30.20 7.46 16.17
CA GLU A 100 30.38 8.92 16.25
C GLU A 100 29.74 9.62 15.04
N ALA A 101 29.83 9.01 13.85
CA ALA A 101 29.16 9.46 12.63
C ALA A 101 27.63 9.58 12.81
N PHE A 102 27.06 8.63 13.55
CA PHE A 102 25.63 8.61 13.86
C PHE A 102 25.23 9.78 14.75
N ILE A 103 25.97 10.05 15.83
CA ILE A 103 25.71 11.18 16.73
C ILE A 103 25.89 12.52 15.99
N ARG A 104 26.97 12.65 15.21
CA ARG A 104 27.21 13.86 14.42
C ARG A 104 26.17 14.09 13.34
N THR A 105 25.52 13.03 12.85
CA THR A 105 24.35 13.18 11.98
C THR A 105 23.20 13.88 12.70
N PHE A 106 22.93 13.58 13.97
CA PHE A 106 21.89 14.30 14.72
C PHE A 106 22.24 15.78 14.90
N ILE A 107 23.49 16.07 15.24
CA ILE A 107 23.99 17.45 15.37
C ILE A 107 23.85 18.20 14.03
N LEU A 108 24.16 17.52 12.93
CA LEU A 108 23.98 18.05 11.58
C LEU A 108 22.49 18.30 11.25
N THR A 109 21.59 17.42 11.69
CA THR A 109 20.14 17.59 11.51
C THR A 109 19.52 18.72 12.36
N ILE A 110 20.23 19.18 13.40
CA ILE A 110 19.85 20.33 14.25
C ILE A 110 20.30 21.66 13.59
N GLY A 111 21.13 21.60 12.55
CA GLY A 111 21.61 22.77 11.81
C GLY A 111 23.02 23.23 12.20
N GLU A 112 23.75 22.48 13.03
CA GLU A 112 25.14 22.78 13.40
C GLU A 112 26.15 22.24 12.37
N PHE A 113 25.99 22.63 11.11
CA PHE A 113 26.74 22.08 9.98
C PHE A 113 28.04 22.82 9.66
N THR A 114 28.21 24.03 10.19
CA THR A 114 29.34 24.94 9.89
C THR A 114 30.70 24.34 10.26
N VAL A 115 30.79 23.60 11.36
CA VAL A 115 32.03 22.95 11.81
C VAL A 115 32.45 21.84 10.85
N LEU A 116 31.48 21.07 10.34
CA LEU A 116 31.73 19.94 9.47
C LEU A 116 32.12 20.40 8.05
N TYR A 117 31.48 21.46 7.56
CA TYR A 117 31.83 22.10 6.29
C TYR A 117 33.25 22.70 6.30
N ARG A 118 33.66 23.36 7.40
CA ARG A 118 35.01 23.92 7.54
C ARG A 118 36.09 22.84 7.45
N ASN A 119 35.88 21.73 8.14
CA ASN A 119 36.81 20.60 8.08
C ASN A 119 36.87 20.00 6.68
N LEU A 120 35.73 19.79 6.02
CA LEU A 120 35.71 19.26 4.65
C LEU A 120 36.39 20.19 3.63
N ALA A 121 36.37 21.51 3.85
CA ALA A 121 37.06 22.49 3.03
C ALA A 121 38.59 22.53 3.26
N MET A 122 39.06 22.01 4.40
CA MET A 122 40.49 21.93 4.75
C MET A 122 41.22 20.78 4.03
N CYS A 123 40.48 19.90 3.34
CA CYS A 123 41.08 18.76 2.63
C CYS A 123 41.97 19.21 1.45
N PRO A 124 43.22 18.71 1.33
CA PRO A 124 44.18 19.16 0.31
C PRO A 124 43.82 18.69 -1.11
N ALA A 125 43.08 17.59 -1.24
CA ALA A 125 42.70 17.01 -2.53
C ALA A 125 41.49 17.75 -3.17
N LYS A 126 41.77 18.61 -4.17
CA LYS A 126 40.75 19.40 -4.91
C LYS A 126 39.56 18.58 -5.43
N VAL A 127 39.79 17.35 -5.88
CA VAL A 127 38.74 16.44 -6.40
C VAL A 127 37.83 15.95 -5.28
N MET A 128 38.40 15.58 -4.12
CA MET A 128 37.64 15.12 -2.96
C MET A 128 36.86 16.25 -2.29
N VAL A 129 37.37 17.48 -2.30
CA VAL A 129 36.62 18.66 -1.81
C VAL A 129 35.35 18.89 -2.63
N TRP A 130 35.41 18.73 -3.96
CA TRP A 130 34.24 18.87 -4.82
C TRP A 130 33.20 17.77 -4.59
N ILE A 131 33.65 16.52 -4.48
CA ILE A 131 32.81 15.37 -4.16
C ILE A 131 32.18 15.55 -2.77
N GLY A 132 32.98 15.96 -1.78
CA GLY A 132 32.52 16.24 -0.43
C GLY A 132 31.45 17.32 -0.37
N LYS A 133 31.64 18.44 -1.08
CA LYS A 133 30.63 19.51 -1.18
C LYS A 133 29.34 19.04 -1.84
N ALA A 134 29.43 18.22 -2.90
CA ALA A 134 28.26 17.68 -3.57
C ALA A 134 27.48 16.69 -2.68
N VAL A 135 28.19 15.79 -2.01
CA VAL A 135 27.62 14.83 -1.06
C VAL A 135 26.98 15.57 0.12
N PHE A 136 27.67 16.57 0.68
CA PHE A 136 27.16 17.47 1.73
C PHE A 136 25.87 18.19 1.35
N LEU A 137 25.80 18.79 0.16
CA LEU A 137 24.60 19.46 -0.32
C LEU A 137 23.41 18.49 -0.50
N ILE A 138 23.66 17.34 -1.12
CA ILE A 138 22.66 16.29 -1.33
C ILE A 138 22.12 15.79 0.02
N PHE A 139 22.96 15.70 1.02
CA PHE A 139 22.57 15.26 2.36
C PHE A 139 21.79 16.30 3.13
N GLU A 140 22.21 17.55 3.11
CA GLU A 140 21.49 18.63 3.78
C GLU A 140 20.07 18.77 3.20
N LEU A 141 19.97 18.72 1.87
CA LEU A 141 18.70 18.69 1.15
C LEU A 141 17.91 17.40 1.43
N GLY A 142 18.61 16.25 1.53
CA GLY A 142 18.00 14.97 1.86
C GLY A 142 17.42 14.94 3.28
N VAL A 143 18.19 15.34 4.28
CA VAL A 143 17.82 15.34 5.70
C VAL A 143 16.67 16.31 5.97
N SER A 144 16.73 17.52 5.42
CA SER A 144 15.66 18.51 5.56
C SER A 144 14.35 18.02 4.93
N ILE A 145 14.39 17.49 3.70
CA ILE A 145 13.21 16.87 3.04
C ILE A 145 12.69 15.66 3.83
N LEU A 146 13.59 14.84 4.40
CA LEU A 146 13.23 13.66 5.18
C LEU A 146 12.60 13.98 6.54
N GLN A 147 13.04 15.05 7.22
CA GLN A 147 12.42 15.55 8.46
C GLN A 147 10.95 15.96 8.21
N PHE A 148 10.68 16.67 7.12
CA PHE A 148 9.30 16.99 6.71
C PHE A 148 8.52 15.73 6.28
N ASN A 149 9.14 14.78 5.58
CA ASN A 149 8.47 13.55 5.15
C ASN A 149 8.08 12.62 6.30
N LEU A 150 8.89 12.50 7.36
CA LEU A 150 8.53 11.74 8.57
C LEU A 150 7.37 12.41 9.33
N LEU A 151 7.37 13.75 9.40
CA LEU A 151 6.34 14.55 10.06
C LEU A 151 5.00 14.54 9.29
N ILE A 152 5.05 14.62 7.95
CA ILE A 152 3.88 14.49 7.05
C ILE A 152 3.37 13.05 7.01
N ALA A 153 4.24 12.03 7.05
CA ALA A 153 3.82 10.63 7.05
C ALA A 153 3.05 10.22 8.32
N MET A 154 3.32 10.83 9.48
CA MET A 154 2.59 10.56 10.73
C MET A 154 1.24 11.32 10.79
N MET A 155 1.18 12.55 10.25
CA MET A 155 -0.04 13.40 10.29
C MET A 155 -0.99 13.22 9.08
N THR A 156 -0.49 12.98 7.86
CA THR A 156 -1.31 12.92 6.62
C THR A 156 -1.91 11.54 6.35
N ARG A 157 -1.35 10.46 6.90
CA ARG A 157 -1.80 9.07 6.66
C ARG A 157 -2.91 8.56 7.59
N THR A 158 -3.45 9.39 8.47
CA THR A 158 -4.57 9.00 9.32
C THR A 158 -5.93 9.33 8.68
N TYR A 159 -6.04 10.41 7.88
CA TYR A 159 -7.35 10.92 7.43
C TYR A 159 -7.80 10.44 6.05
N GLU A 160 -6.95 10.50 5.02
CA GLU A 160 -7.36 10.07 3.66
C GLU A 160 -7.24 8.55 3.43
N THR A 161 -6.40 7.87 4.23
CA THR A 161 -6.01 6.48 3.96
C THR A 161 -7.00 5.46 4.50
N ILE A 162 -7.81 5.80 5.51
CA ILE A 162 -8.94 4.96 5.96
C ILE A 162 -10.02 4.86 4.86
N PHE A 163 -10.17 5.88 4.00
CA PHE A 163 -11.17 5.87 2.93
C PHE A 163 -10.71 5.08 1.68
N ARG A 164 -9.40 5.11 1.33
CA ARG A 164 -8.85 4.38 0.16
C ARG A 164 -8.51 2.90 0.42
N THR A 165 -8.37 2.48 1.68
CA THR A 165 -7.84 1.14 2.06
C THR A 165 -8.71 -0.06 1.70
N ARG A 166 -10.03 0.11 1.49
CA ARG A 166 -10.90 -1.02 1.12
C ARG A 166 -10.58 -1.66 -0.23
N LYS A 167 -10.11 -0.89 -1.21
CA LYS A 167 -9.77 -1.40 -2.55
C LYS A 167 -8.34 -1.95 -2.62
N GLU A 168 -7.41 -1.32 -1.93
CA GLU A 168 -6.00 -1.74 -1.90
C GLU A 168 -5.84 -3.11 -1.24
N TYR A 169 -6.60 -3.37 -0.18
CA TYR A 169 -6.68 -4.70 0.41
C TYR A 169 -7.09 -5.76 -0.62
N LYS A 170 -8.12 -5.51 -1.44
CA LYS A 170 -8.59 -6.48 -2.44
C LYS A 170 -7.49 -6.80 -3.45
N ARG A 171 -6.69 -5.79 -3.84
CA ARG A 171 -5.52 -5.97 -4.71
C ARG A 171 -4.46 -6.85 -4.06
N GLN A 172 -4.13 -6.60 -2.79
CA GLN A 172 -3.13 -7.38 -2.06
C GLN A 172 -3.60 -8.81 -1.80
N TRP A 173 -4.86 -8.98 -1.43
CA TRP A 173 -5.47 -10.28 -1.24
C TRP A 173 -5.47 -11.10 -2.53
N ALA A 174 -5.75 -10.48 -3.67
CA ALA A 174 -5.62 -11.12 -4.98
C ALA A 174 -4.18 -11.51 -5.33
N GLN A 175 -3.18 -10.66 -4.99
CA GLN A 175 -1.76 -10.99 -5.21
C GLN A 175 -1.33 -12.21 -4.37
N VAL A 176 -1.76 -12.28 -3.11
CA VAL A 176 -1.44 -13.42 -2.23
C VAL A 176 -2.09 -14.70 -2.74
N ILE A 177 -3.36 -14.65 -3.15
CA ILE A 177 -4.06 -15.80 -3.75
C ILE A 177 -3.32 -16.27 -5.00
N LEU A 178 -2.96 -15.36 -5.90
CA LEU A 178 -2.25 -15.72 -7.13
C LEU A 178 -0.89 -16.36 -6.83
N MET A 179 -0.15 -15.84 -5.85
CA MET A 179 1.13 -16.42 -5.44
C MET A 179 0.96 -17.83 -4.85
N LEU A 180 -0.11 -18.06 -4.09
CA LEU A 180 -0.47 -19.36 -3.53
C LEU A 180 -0.96 -20.34 -4.61
N GLU A 181 -1.73 -19.87 -5.59
CA GLU A 181 -2.12 -20.66 -6.76
C GLU A 181 -0.91 -21.06 -7.60
N LEU A 182 0.10 -20.19 -7.69
CA LEU A 182 1.35 -20.48 -8.40
C LEU A 182 2.23 -21.49 -7.66
N SER A 183 2.19 -21.54 -6.33
CA SER A 183 2.99 -22.49 -5.54
C SER A 183 2.43 -23.91 -5.52
N LEU A 184 1.17 -24.11 -5.94
CA LEU A 184 0.54 -25.42 -6.11
C LEU A 184 1.04 -26.15 -7.37
N ALA A 185 1.13 -27.48 -7.27
CA ALA A 185 1.47 -28.34 -8.40
C ALA A 185 0.42 -28.25 -9.53
N PRO A 186 0.80 -28.43 -10.81
CA PRO A 186 -0.11 -28.24 -11.95
C PRO A 186 -1.38 -29.10 -11.90
N LYS A 187 -1.29 -30.32 -11.32
CA LYS A 187 -2.42 -31.25 -11.19
C LYS A 187 -3.46 -30.74 -10.19
N ASP A 188 -3.01 -30.27 -9.04
CA ASP A 188 -3.89 -29.74 -7.98
C ASP A 188 -4.52 -28.42 -8.43
N ARG A 189 -3.76 -27.56 -9.13
CA ARG A 189 -4.27 -26.32 -9.72
C ARG A 189 -5.42 -26.59 -10.69
N LEU A 190 -5.30 -27.60 -11.55
CA LEU A 190 -6.39 -27.99 -12.46
C LEU A 190 -7.61 -28.50 -11.70
N MET A 191 -7.41 -29.31 -10.66
CA MET A 191 -8.49 -29.83 -9.82
C MET A 191 -9.27 -28.69 -9.14
N TYR A 192 -8.58 -27.72 -8.55
CA TYR A 192 -9.21 -26.54 -7.95
C TYR A 192 -9.94 -25.68 -8.98
N LEU A 193 -9.37 -25.47 -10.18
CA LEU A 193 -10.05 -24.75 -11.26
C LEU A 193 -11.36 -25.44 -11.70
N LEU A 194 -11.38 -26.77 -11.74
CA LEU A 194 -12.59 -27.54 -12.05
C LEU A 194 -13.66 -27.47 -10.95
N GLN A 195 -13.25 -27.27 -9.69
CA GLN A 195 -14.13 -27.19 -8.53
C GLN A 195 -14.86 -25.84 -8.44
N TYR A 196 -14.18 -24.72 -8.72
CA TYR A 196 -14.79 -23.39 -8.65
C TYR A 196 -15.49 -22.95 -9.95
N SER A 197 -15.20 -23.59 -11.09
CA SER A 197 -15.83 -23.29 -12.38
C SER A 197 -17.07 -24.14 -12.65
N ARG A 198 -18.09 -23.56 -13.28
CA ARG A 198 -19.32 -24.25 -13.69
C ARG A 198 -19.37 -24.36 -15.22
N PRO A 199 -19.87 -25.47 -15.80
CA PRO A 199 -20.03 -25.58 -17.24
C PRO A 199 -21.12 -24.61 -17.73
N THR A 200 -20.88 -23.95 -18.85
CA THR A 200 -21.80 -22.99 -19.46
C THR A 200 -22.61 -23.68 -20.55
N GLY A 201 -23.92 -23.86 -20.32
CA GLY A 201 -24.82 -24.48 -21.28
C GLY A 201 -24.62 -25.99 -21.41
N THR A 202 -24.81 -26.54 -22.62
CA THR A 202 -24.71 -27.98 -22.92
C THR A 202 -23.27 -28.45 -23.12
N ASN A 203 -22.34 -27.54 -23.44
CA ASN A 203 -20.94 -27.85 -23.69
C ASN A 203 -20.13 -27.91 -22.39
N LYS A 204 -19.77 -29.11 -21.92
CA LYS A 204 -18.97 -29.33 -20.69
C LYS A 204 -17.54 -28.76 -20.73
N LYS A 205 -17.02 -28.45 -21.94
CA LYS A 205 -15.69 -27.85 -22.15
C LYS A 205 -15.67 -26.36 -21.86
N LEU A 206 -16.77 -25.65 -22.12
CA LEU A 206 -16.87 -24.23 -21.85
C LEU A 206 -17.26 -24.05 -20.38
N ARG A 207 -16.38 -23.46 -19.59
CA ARG A 207 -16.59 -23.26 -18.15
C ARG A 207 -16.51 -21.78 -17.81
N SER A 208 -17.35 -21.35 -16.88
CA SER A 208 -17.42 -19.97 -16.41
C SER A 208 -17.34 -19.92 -14.88
N LEU A 209 -16.85 -18.79 -14.38
CA LEU A 209 -16.84 -18.48 -12.95
C LEU A 209 -18.12 -17.70 -12.61
N VAL A 210 -18.96 -18.27 -11.76
CA VAL A 210 -20.19 -17.61 -11.33
C VAL A 210 -19.87 -16.73 -10.12
N VAL A 211 -19.86 -15.42 -10.32
CA VAL A 211 -19.62 -14.45 -9.25
C VAL A 211 -20.93 -13.77 -8.88
N ASN A 212 -21.42 -14.00 -7.67
CA ASN A 212 -22.54 -13.24 -7.16
C ASN A 212 -22.04 -11.87 -6.66
N LYS A 213 -22.30 -10.81 -7.43
CA LYS A 213 -21.88 -9.46 -7.07
C LYS A 213 -22.78 -8.91 -5.97
N ASN A 214 -22.35 -9.04 -4.71
CA ASN A 214 -22.96 -8.33 -3.59
C ASN A 214 -22.66 -6.83 -3.71
N VAL A 215 -23.55 -6.09 -4.37
CA VAL A 215 -23.46 -4.62 -4.62
C VAL A 215 -23.41 -3.79 -3.33
N TYR A 216 -23.69 -4.40 -2.17
CA TYR A 216 -23.93 -3.71 -0.90
C TYR A 216 -22.69 -3.55 -0.01
N GLN A 217 -21.55 -4.14 -0.34
CA GLN A 217 -20.41 -4.17 0.59
C GLN A 217 -19.75 -2.81 0.85
N ASP A 218 -19.94 -1.80 -0.02
CA ASP A 218 -19.23 -0.51 0.05
C ASP A 218 -20.18 0.71 0.14
N LYS A 219 -21.45 0.52 0.54
CA LYS A 219 -22.46 1.59 0.65
C LYS A 219 -22.90 1.80 2.10
N THR A 220 -23.15 3.04 2.50
CA THR A 220 -23.76 3.42 3.79
C THR A 220 -25.14 2.73 3.92
N PRO A 221 -25.60 2.32 5.13
CA PRO A 221 -26.90 1.66 5.32
C PRO A 221 -28.07 2.35 4.60
N GLU A 222 -28.08 3.68 4.54
CA GLU A 222 -29.08 4.48 3.82
C GLU A 222 -29.04 4.28 2.30
N GLN A 223 -27.84 4.28 1.71
CA GLN A 223 -27.65 4.02 0.28
C GLN A 223 -27.96 2.56 -0.09
N ILE A 224 -27.81 1.63 0.86
CA ILE A 224 -28.23 0.22 0.71
C ILE A 224 -29.75 0.14 0.65
N ALA A 225 -30.45 0.85 1.54
CA ALA A 225 -31.91 0.88 1.58
C ALA A 225 -32.49 1.49 0.29
N GLN A 226 -31.98 2.66 -0.13
CA GLN A 226 -32.41 3.31 -1.37
C GLN A 226 -32.18 2.44 -2.61
N ALA A 227 -31.00 1.79 -2.72
CA ALA A 227 -30.71 0.90 -3.84
C ALA A 227 -31.54 -0.40 -3.82
N LYS A 228 -31.99 -0.87 -2.65
CA LYS A 228 -32.96 -1.99 -2.56
C LYS A 228 -34.34 -1.55 -3.02
N GLU A 229 -34.76 -0.36 -2.60
CA GLU A 229 -36.06 0.20 -2.96
C GLU A 229 -36.18 0.47 -4.47
N GLU A 230 -35.14 1.06 -5.08
CA GLU A 230 -35.07 1.25 -6.53
C GLU A 230 -35.12 -0.07 -7.31
N LYS A 231 -34.39 -1.10 -6.84
CA LYS A 231 -34.44 -2.43 -7.46
C LYS A 231 -35.83 -3.06 -7.31
N ALA A 232 -36.47 -2.93 -6.15
CA ALA A 232 -37.81 -3.43 -5.94
C ALA A 232 -38.83 -2.75 -6.87
N LYS A 233 -38.73 -1.42 -7.05
CA LYS A 233 -39.57 -0.66 -7.98
C LYS A 233 -39.39 -1.13 -9.43
N LYS A 234 -38.15 -1.34 -9.89
CA LYS A 234 -37.86 -1.87 -11.23
C LYS A 234 -38.43 -3.27 -11.45
N VAL A 235 -38.29 -4.17 -10.46
CA VAL A 235 -38.85 -5.53 -10.56
C VAL A 235 -40.38 -5.52 -10.62
N ILE A 236 -41.02 -4.63 -9.84
CA ILE A 236 -42.48 -4.46 -9.89
C ILE A 236 -42.91 -3.94 -11.27
N GLU A 237 -42.17 -3.00 -11.85
CA GLU A 237 -42.44 -2.44 -13.18
C GLU A 237 -42.24 -3.47 -14.31
N GLU A 238 -41.17 -4.28 -14.24
CA GLU A 238 -40.95 -5.41 -15.15
C GLU A 238 -42.07 -6.46 -15.05
N ARG A 239 -42.52 -6.80 -13.83
CA ARG A 239 -43.67 -7.69 -13.64
C ARG A 239 -44.96 -7.10 -14.22
N LYS A 240 -45.21 -5.81 -14.03
CA LYS A 240 -46.38 -5.12 -14.59
C LYS A 240 -46.35 -5.11 -16.12
N THR A 241 -45.20 -4.87 -16.73
CA THR A 241 -45.05 -4.88 -18.20
C THR A 241 -45.19 -6.29 -18.77
N LEU A 242 -44.64 -7.31 -18.10
CA LEU A 242 -44.84 -8.72 -18.48
C LEU A 242 -46.30 -9.13 -18.36
N LEU A 243 -46.99 -8.76 -17.27
CA LEU A 243 -48.43 -9.01 -17.11
C LEU A 243 -49.25 -8.34 -18.21
N LYS A 244 -48.96 -7.08 -18.56
CA LYS A 244 -49.63 -6.40 -19.68
C LYS A 244 -49.39 -7.09 -21.02
N ARG A 245 -48.18 -7.60 -21.27
CA ARG A 245 -47.89 -8.39 -22.48
C ARG A 245 -48.69 -9.69 -22.49
N ARG A 246 -48.71 -10.43 -21.38
CA ARG A 246 -49.52 -11.65 -21.23
C ARG A 246 -51.02 -11.38 -21.42
N LEU A 247 -51.54 -10.27 -20.89
CA LEU A 247 -52.94 -9.88 -21.04
C LEU A 247 -53.29 -9.56 -22.49
N LYS A 248 -52.44 -8.79 -23.20
CA LYS A 248 -52.62 -8.54 -24.64
C LYS A 248 -52.55 -9.82 -25.46
N ASP A 249 -51.64 -10.73 -25.14
CA ASP A 249 -51.55 -12.03 -25.82
C ASP A 249 -52.82 -12.86 -25.58
N MET A 250 -53.46 -12.75 -24.41
CA MET A 250 -54.76 -13.38 -24.13
C MET A 250 -55.91 -12.69 -24.86
N GLU A 251 -55.98 -11.36 -24.89
CA GLU A 251 -57.00 -10.61 -25.64
C GLU A 251 -56.95 -10.90 -27.14
N ILE A 252 -55.75 -11.03 -27.71
CA ILE A 252 -55.53 -11.44 -29.10
C ILE A 252 -55.96 -12.90 -29.31
N ARG A 253 -55.75 -13.77 -28.32
CA ARG A 253 -56.17 -15.18 -28.36
C ARG A 253 -57.69 -15.35 -28.18
N GLU A 254 -58.35 -14.44 -27.47
CA GLU A 254 -59.81 -14.47 -27.21
C GLU A 254 -60.64 -13.71 -28.26
N GLY A 255 -60.03 -12.94 -29.17
CA GLY A 255 -60.71 -12.46 -30.38
C GLY A 255 -61.87 -11.49 -30.18
N VAL A 256 -61.85 -10.65 -29.13
CA VAL A 256 -62.94 -9.69 -28.85
C VAL A 256 -62.74 -8.37 -29.62
N ARG A 257 -63.63 -8.07 -30.57
CA ARG A 257 -63.77 -6.74 -31.22
C ARG A 257 -64.36 -5.71 -30.23
N PRO A 258 -63.93 -4.44 -30.23
CA PRO A 258 -64.45 -3.44 -29.30
C PRO A 258 -65.87 -2.97 -29.67
N HIS A 259 -66.80 -3.07 -28.72
CA HIS A 259 -68.13 -2.46 -28.80
C HIS A 259 -68.07 -0.97 -28.42
N THR A 260 -68.54 -0.10 -29.31
CA THR A 260 -68.73 1.33 -29.07
C THR A 260 -69.97 1.56 -28.19
N SER A 261 -69.82 2.15 -27.01
CA SER A 261 -70.95 2.64 -26.21
C SER A 261 -71.26 4.10 -26.53
N ARG A 262 -72.45 4.35 -27.09
CA ARG A 262 -73.06 5.68 -27.25
C ARG A 262 -73.15 6.41 -25.90
N SER A 263 -72.82 7.69 -25.90
CA SER A 263 -73.10 8.63 -24.81
C SER A 263 -74.62 8.85 -24.62
N PRO A 264 -75.11 9.08 -23.38
CA PRO A 264 -76.46 9.58 -23.17
C PRO A 264 -76.49 11.12 -23.16
N ARG A 265 -77.49 11.65 -23.85
CA ARG A 265 -77.84 13.07 -24.00
C ARG A 265 -78.49 13.60 -22.71
N LEU A 266 -78.02 14.73 -22.17
CA LEU A 266 -78.64 15.43 -21.04
C LEU A 266 -80.05 15.93 -21.41
N GLN A 267 -81.06 15.59 -20.61
CA GLN A 267 -82.40 16.21 -20.65
C GLN A 267 -82.49 17.30 -19.58
N THR A 268 -82.77 18.53 -20.01
CA THR A 268 -83.07 19.68 -19.16
C THR A 268 -84.55 19.64 -18.76
N GLY A 269 -84.83 19.41 -17.48
CA GLY A 269 -86.17 19.45 -16.90
C GLY A 269 -86.25 20.49 -15.78
N TYR A 270 -87.12 21.48 -15.99
CA TYR A 270 -87.45 22.59 -15.09
C TYR A 270 -87.94 22.12 -13.71
N LEU A 271 -87.47 22.76 -12.64
CA LEU A 271 -88.09 22.71 -11.30
C LEU A 271 -88.42 24.12 -10.82
N LYS A 272 -89.74 24.36 -10.71
CA LYS A 272 -90.40 25.54 -10.14
C LYS A 272 -90.04 25.69 -8.66
N ILE A 273 -89.64 26.89 -8.25
CA ILE A 273 -89.70 27.36 -6.86
C ILE A 273 -91.08 27.95 -6.64
N LYS A 274 -91.78 27.57 -5.56
CA LYS A 274 -93.02 28.21 -5.11
C LYS A 274 -92.90 28.54 -3.62
N GLU A 275 -93.24 29.79 -3.32
CA GLU A 275 -93.27 30.45 -2.02
C GLU A 275 -94.13 29.72 -0.97
N ASN A 276 -93.67 29.77 0.29
CA ASN A 276 -94.33 30.48 1.40
C ASN A 276 -93.38 30.54 2.61
#